data_AF-H0EL50-F1
#
_entry.id   AF-H0EL50-F1
#
_cell.length_a   1.000
_cell.length_b   1.000
_cell.length_c   1.000
_cell.angle_alpha   90.00
_cell.angle_beta   90.00
_cell.angle_gamma   90.00
#
_symmetry.space_group_name_H-M   'P 1'
#
loop_
_entity.id
_entity.type
_entity.pdbx_description
1 polymer ?
#
loop_
_entity_poly.entity_id
_entity_poly.type
_entity_poly.pdbx_seq_one_letter_code
_entity_poly.pdbx_strand_id
1 'polypeptide(L)'
;MSEGLRPPKELQLQGSEDHEDILHPLREAANRVGREVEKFAEVLDGYNPLRVTEKEERHARTIELIDQYHAIAKETLGRLREQHAADHRKKNGKAWRKKMRGIKITQETDEIDSEESDEEEFSEKLGHTTVDDMQRWEQEAQTWDLLARLVRLRYLQPQTEKPQATPVNKYSTAKELWEDFLATDELAIERKTVLDWLKDAADESGEDIDEMVQELQHNADRGDMIAHGWLHTNLQIKNVKRLKAAKETIDPSSGVASALMNTAGTELLVTQLDPDAVTRQGRAIQPEDQYFERAVWLGCYEMLRRGRSQSDVREWCVERSQVWRAVSMAGLPDEQLDEENEEGLDPESWILWRRMCYALAHNEVTDEYECAVYGILSGDSGSVEPVCRTFDDFIFAHYNALLRTQFDHYLQRIFHDNSIAATVGSFGISDAVQKHGESHSSGKRLIEISRMVPPYRRPLE
;
A
#
# COMPACT_ATOMS: atom_id res chain seq x y z
N MET A 1 68.10 -18.79 0.36
CA MET A 1 68.11 -17.76 1.41
C MET A 1 66.68 -17.59 1.85
N SER A 2 66.44 -17.79 3.15
CA SER A 2 65.14 -17.99 3.76
C SER A 2 64.30 -16.71 3.73
N GLU A 3 63.20 -16.69 2.99
CA GLU A 3 62.12 -15.71 3.18
C GLU A 3 61.29 -16.16 4.38
N GLY A 4 61.27 -15.32 5.42
CA GLY A 4 60.52 -15.56 6.64
C GLY A 4 59.03 -15.41 6.41
N LEU A 5 58.28 -16.50 6.64
CA LEU A 5 56.84 -16.43 6.88
C LEU A 5 56.59 -15.53 8.11
N ARG A 6 55.82 -14.44 7.93
CA ARG A 6 55.13 -13.82 9.07
C ARG A 6 53.97 -14.73 9.46
N PRO A 7 53.83 -15.10 10.75
CA PRO A 7 52.66 -15.82 11.19
C PRO A 7 51.42 -14.90 11.16
N PRO A 8 50.21 -15.47 11.01
CA PRO A 8 48.97 -14.72 11.16
C PRO A 8 48.89 -14.19 12.60
N LYS A 9 48.39 -12.95 12.78
CA LYS A 9 48.04 -12.42 14.10
C LYS A 9 46.91 -13.29 14.68
N GLU A 10 47.26 -14.25 15.52
CA GLU A 10 46.29 -14.84 16.45
C GLU A 10 45.79 -13.72 17.35
N LEU A 11 44.47 -13.46 17.34
CA LEU A 11 43.77 -12.73 18.38
C LEU A 11 43.93 -13.52 19.69
N GLN A 12 45.04 -13.31 20.39
CA GLN A 12 45.22 -13.81 21.74
C GLN A 12 44.35 -12.99 22.68
N LEU A 13 43.13 -13.49 22.95
CA LEU A 13 42.34 -13.09 24.11
C LEU A 13 43.17 -13.42 25.36
N GLN A 14 43.70 -12.39 26.03
CA GLN A 14 44.57 -12.52 27.20
C GLN A 14 43.87 -11.88 28.40
N GLY A 15 42.90 -12.59 28.99
CA GLY A 15 42.36 -12.21 30.30
C GLY A 15 41.01 -12.86 30.61
N SER A 16 40.72 -13.07 31.91
CA SER A 16 39.36 -13.34 32.38
C SER A 16 38.43 -12.13 32.18
N GLU A 17 39.01 -10.92 32.10
CA GLU A 17 38.30 -9.66 31.85
C GLU A 17 37.73 -9.62 30.42
N ASP A 18 38.49 -10.03 29.40
CA ASP A 18 38.02 -10.14 28.00
C ASP A 18 36.82 -11.10 27.85
N HIS A 19 36.72 -12.12 28.71
CA HIS A 19 35.59 -13.05 28.72
C HIS A 19 34.35 -12.47 29.42
N GLU A 20 34.52 -11.65 30.46
CA GLU A 20 33.39 -10.98 31.11
C GLU A 20 32.77 -9.91 30.20
N ASP A 21 33.59 -9.18 29.44
CA ASP A 21 33.13 -8.16 28.49
C ASP A 21 32.30 -8.75 27.33
N ILE A 22 32.61 -9.97 26.87
CA ILE A 22 31.82 -10.66 25.85
C ILE A 22 30.52 -11.26 26.42
N LEU A 23 30.52 -11.66 27.70
CA LEU A 23 29.37 -12.29 28.35
C LEU A 23 28.35 -11.28 28.87
N HIS A 24 28.76 -10.03 29.15
CA HIS A 24 27.88 -9.00 29.69
C HIS A 24 26.71 -8.65 28.74
N PRO A 25 26.93 -8.38 27.44
CA PRO A 25 25.84 -8.09 26.50
C PRO A 25 24.90 -9.29 26.29
N LEU A 26 25.45 -10.51 26.24
CA LEU A 26 24.64 -11.74 26.15
C LEU A 26 23.75 -11.94 27.38
N ARG A 27 24.27 -11.62 28.57
CA ARG A 27 23.51 -11.69 29.82
C ARG A 27 22.41 -10.63 29.87
N GLU A 28 22.67 -9.42 29.38
CA GLU A 28 21.67 -8.36 29.27
C GLU A 28 20.54 -8.73 28.29
N ALA A 29 20.90 -9.26 27.12
CA ALA A 29 19.94 -9.77 26.13
C ALA A 29 19.09 -10.92 26.72
N ALA A 30 19.71 -11.88 27.41
CA ALA A 30 19.00 -12.98 28.07
C ALA A 30 18.06 -12.49 29.18
N ASN A 31 18.50 -11.54 30.02
CA ASN A 31 17.65 -10.93 31.05
C ASN A 31 16.51 -10.09 30.46
N ARG A 32 16.70 -9.49 29.28
CA ARG A 32 15.66 -8.78 28.53
C ARG A 32 14.59 -9.75 28.04
N VAL A 33 15.00 -10.79 27.32
CA VAL A 33 14.08 -11.85 26.83
C VAL A 33 13.37 -12.52 28.00
N GLY A 34 14.06 -12.76 29.12
CA GLY A 34 13.46 -13.31 30.34
C GLY A 34 12.31 -12.43 30.86
N ARG A 35 12.51 -11.11 30.93
CA ARG A 35 11.46 -10.15 31.36
C ARG A 35 10.30 -10.06 30.38
N GLU A 36 10.58 -10.15 29.08
CA GLU A 36 9.55 -10.16 28.03
C GLU A 36 8.67 -11.42 28.17
N VAL A 37 9.29 -12.60 28.29
CA VAL A 37 8.56 -13.87 28.49
C VAL A 37 7.76 -13.86 29.80
N GLU A 38 8.31 -13.29 30.87
CA GLU A 38 7.64 -13.19 32.17
C GLU A 38 6.30 -12.44 32.08
N LYS A 39 6.24 -11.33 31.32
CA LYS A 39 4.98 -10.58 31.11
C LYS A 39 3.88 -11.44 30.47
N PHE A 40 4.21 -12.23 29.45
CA PHE A 40 3.24 -13.11 28.81
C PHE A 40 2.84 -14.28 29.72
N ALA A 41 3.79 -14.78 30.51
CA ALA A 41 3.55 -15.85 31.48
C ALA A 41 2.63 -15.39 32.63
N GLU A 42 2.83 -14.20 33.17
CA GLU A 42 1.96 -13.61 34.21
C GLU A 42 0.51 -13.50 33.74
N VAL A 43 0.32 -13.03 32.50
CA VAL A 43 -1.00 -12.95 31.87
C VAL A 43 -1.61 -14.34 31.66
N LEU A 44 -0.80 -15.32 31.23
CA LEU A 44 -1.25 -16.69 31.04
C LEU A 44 -1.64 -17.37 32.36
N ASP A 45 -0.91 -17.13 33.44
CA ASP A 45 -1.18 -17.67 34.77
C ASP A 45 -2.51 -17.14 35.33
N GLY A 46 -2.88 -15.91 34.96
CA GLY A 46 -4.20 -15.34 35.23
C GLY A 46 -5.34 -16.06 34.51
N TYR A 47 -5.06 -16.71 33.37
CA TYR A 47 -6.01 -17.47 32.59
C TYR A 47 -6.10 -18.93 33.08
N ASN A 48 -7.16 -19.26 33.83
CA ASN A 48 -7.43 -20.64 34.26
C ASN A 48 -8.62 -21.24 33.52
N PRO A 49 -8.41 -21.98 32.40
CA PRO A 49 -9.50 -22.52 31.58
C PRO A 49 -10.30 -23.63 32.26
N LEU A 50 -9.75 -24.24 33.32
CA LEU A 50 -10.37 -25.36 34.04
C LEU A 50 -11.31 -24.89 35.16
N ARG A 51 -11.21 -23.62 35.59
CA ARG A 51 -12.13 -23.02 36.56
C ARG A 51 -13.48 -22.64 35.95
N VAL A 52 -13.53 -22.47 34.63
CA VAL A 52 -14.72 -22.01 33.91
C VAL A 52 -15.47 -23.20 33.30
N THR A 53 -16.65 -23.47 33.84
CA THR A 53 -17.53 -24.58 33.40
C THR A 53 -18.34 -24.22 32.16
N GLU A 54 -18.65 -22.95 31.94
CA GLU A 54 -19.44 -22.48 30.81
C GLU A 54 -18.57 -22.25 29.56
N LYS A 55 -19.04 -22.75 28.41
CA LYS A 55 -18.32 -22.65 27.14
C LYS A 55 -18.21 -21.22 26.64
N GLU A 56 -19.24 -20.41 26.87
CA GLU A 56 -19.29 -18.99 26.46
C GLU A 56 -18.33 -18.13 27.28
N GLU A 57 -18.34 -18.29 28.61
CA GLU A 57 -17.39 -17.60 29.49
C GLU A 57 -15.95 -18.00 29.16
N ARG A 58 -15.66 -19.28 28.88
CA ARG A 58 -14.32 -19.72 28.45
C ARG A 58 -13.90 -19.07 27.14
N HIS A 59 -14.83 -18.92 26.20
CA HIS A 59 -14.58 -18.27 24.93
C HIS A 59 -14.26 -16.78 25.12
N ALA A 60 -15.07 -16.06 25.91
CA ALA A 60 -14.84 -14.66 26.23
C ALA A 60 -13.47 -14.43 26.89
N ARG A 61 -13.10 -15.28 27.86
CA ARG A 61 -11.78 -15.25 28.51
C ARG A 61 -10.62 -15.51 27.54
N THR A 62 -10.84 -16.31 26.50
CA THR A 62 -9.81 -16.60 25.50
C THR A 62 -9.59 -15.40 24.58
N ILE A 63 -10.65 -14.68 24.22
CA ILE A 63 -10.54 -13.42 23.48
C ILE A 63 -9.83 -12.37 24.35
N GLU A 64 -10.20 -12.26 25.62
CA GLU A 64 -9.54 -11.36 26.58
C GLU A 64 -8.03 -11.64 26.68
N LEU A 65 -7.62 -12.91 26.68
CA LEU A 65 -6.20 -13.29 26.68
C LEU A 65 -5.47 -12.80 25.42
N ILE A 66 -6.07 -12.97 24.24
CA ILE A 66 -5.51 -12.50 22.97
C ILE A 66 -5.36 -10.98 22.99
N ASP A 67 -6.35 -10.26 23.51
CA ASP A 67 -6.30 -8.79 23.62
C ASP A 67 -5.19 -8.33 24.56
N GLN A 68 -4.97 -9.04 25.67
CA GLN A 68 -3.89 -8.73 26.61
C GLN A 68 -2.50 -8.97 25.97
N TYR A 69 -2.33 -10.04 25.19
CA TYR A 69 -1.09 -10.28 24.44
C TYR A 69 -0.84 -9.23 23.36
N HIS A 70 -1.89 -8.86 22.62
CA HIS A 70 -1.82 -7.76 21.66
C HIS A 70 -1.42 -6.45 22.36
N ALA A 71 -1.99 -6.15 23.53
CA ALA A 71 -1.65 -4.95 24.30
C ALA A 71 -0.18 -4.92 24.76
N ILE A 72 0.36 -6.06 25.24
CA ILE A 72 1.78 -6.17 25.60
C ILE A 72 2.67 -5.90 24.38
N ALA A 73 2.34 -6.48 23.22
CA ALA A 73 3.09 -6.27 21.99
C ALA A 73 3.02 -4.81 21.51
N LYS A 74 1.84 -4.16 21.59
CA LYS A 74 1.70 -2.73 21.25
C LYS A 74 2.46 -1.80 22.20
N GLU A 75 2.44 -2.06 23.50
CA GLU A 75 3.18 -1.26 24.50
C GLU A 75 4.69 -1.35 24.28
N THR A 76 5.20 -2.57 24.06
CA THR A 76 6.62 -2.81 23.81
C THR A 76 7.06 -2.20 22.48
N LEU A 77 6.26 -2.33 21.43
CA LEU A 77 6.49 -1.70 20.13
C LEU A 77 6.54 -0.17 20.24
N GLY A 78 5.60 0.45 20.96
CA GLY A 78 5.58 1.90 21.17
C GLY A 78 6.88 2.40 21.79
N ARG A 79 7.35 1.73 22.85
CA ARG A 79 8.65 2.02 23.49
C ARG A 79 9.83 1.88 22.52
N LEU A 80 9.82 0.84 21.68
CA LEU A 80 10.91 0.61 20.71
C LEU A 80 10.89 1.63 19.56
N ARG A 81 9.72 2.02 19.08
CA ARG A 81 9.56 3.06 18.05
C ARG A 81 10.12 4.39 18.54
N GLU A 82 9.84 4.78 19.78
CA GLU A 82 10.42 5.99 20.38
C GLU A 82 11.96 5.93 20.47
N GLN A 83 12.51 4.77 20.82
CA GLN A 83 13.96 4.56 20.94
C GLN A 83 14.67 4.57 19.58
N HIS A 84 14.05 3.99 18.55
CA HIS A 84 14.67 3.75 17.23
C HIS A 84 14.15 4.66 16.11
N ALA A 85 13.31 5.66 16.42
CA ALA A 85 12.68 6.53 15.41
C ALA A 85 13.68 7.20 14.45
N ALA A 86 14.83 7.65 14.94
CA ALA A 86 15.85 8.31 14.12
C ALA A 86 16.54 7.33 13.16
N ASP A 87 16.83 6.12 13.64
CA ASP A 87 17.55 5.12 12.86
C ASP A 87 16.61 4.41 11.87
N HIS A 88 15.35 4.20 12.25
CA HIS A 88 14.30 3.74 11.36
C HIS A 88 14.11 4.69 10.16
N ARG A 89 13.99 6.01 10.40
CA ARG A 89 13.88 7.01 9.32
C ARG A 89 15.08 7.00 8.38
N LYS A 90 16.30 6.87 8.91
CA LYS A 90 17.52 6.77 8.07
C LYS A 90 17.52 5.50 7.22
N LYS A 91 17.15 4.34 7.79
CA LYS A 91 17.08 3.05 7.07
C LYS A 91 16.04 3.11 5.94
N ASN A 92 14.85 3.65 6.24
CA ASN A 92 13.75 3.77 5.29
C ASN A 92 14.06 4.77 4.17
N GLY A 93 14.58 5.96 4.50
CA GLY A 93 14.97 6.94 3.49
C GLY A 93 16.07 6.44 2.54
N LYS A 94 17.03 5.65 3.03
CA LYS A 94 18.05 5.00 2.18
C LYS A 94 17.42 3.95 1.24
N ALA A 95 16.52 3.11 1.75
CA ALA A 95 15.81 2.11 0.94
C ALA A 95 14.94 2.76 -0.13
N TRP A 96 14.23 3.84 0.23
CA TRP A 96 13.42 4.65 -0.67
C TRP A 96 14.24 5.23 -1.82
N ARG A 97 15.35 5.92 -1.50
CA ARG A 97 16.28 6.50 -2.50
C ARG A 97 16.85 5.45 -3.45
N LYS A 98 17.19 4.27 -2.95
CA LYS A 98 17.69 3.15 -3.78
C LYS A 98 16.64 2.67 -4.78
N LYS A 99 15.36 2.61 -4.38
CA LYS A 99 14.26 2.20 -5.28
C LYS A 99 13.91 3.29 -6.29
N MET A 100 13.91 4.55 -5.88
CA MET A 100 13.67 5.69 -6.79
C MET A 100 14.75 5.86 -7.86
N ARG A 101 16.00 5.43 -7.59
CA ARG A 101 17.09 5.37 -8.59
C ARG A 101 16.95 4.24 -9.62
N GLY A 102 16.18 3.19 -9.34
CA GLY A 102 15.99 2.04 -10.23
C GLY A 102 14.96 2.28 -11.35
N ILE A 103 14.35 3.46 -11.38
CA ILE A 103 13.20 3.76 -12.24
C ILE A 103 13.70 4.72 -13.32
N LYS A 104 13.51 4.36 -14.60
CA LYS A 104 13.97 5.09 -15.78
C LYS A 104 13.32 6.47 -15.86
N ILE A 105 13.86 7.42 -15.11
CA ILE A 105 13.77 8.84 -15.43
C ILE A 105 15.11 9.16 -16.06
N THR A 106 15.08 9.54 -17.33
CA THR A 106 16.24 9.83 -18.16
C THR A 106 16.99 11.06 -17.64
N GLN A 107 17.81 10.87 -16.62
CA GLN A 107 18.73 11.90 -16.15
C GLN A 107 20.01 11.25 -15.63
N GLU A 108 21.03 11.22 -16.49
CA GLU A 108 22.41 10.92 -16.13
C GLU A 108 22.96 12.07 -15.28
N THR A 109 23.08 11.89 -13.97
CA THR A 109 23.89 12.78 -13.12
C THR A 109 24.56 12.00 -11.97
N ASP A 110 25.88 11.92 -12.08
CA ASP A 110 26.97 11.76 -11.12
C ASP A 110 26.87 10.75 -9.96
N GLU A 111 27.74 9.73 -10.07
CA GLU A 111 28.12 8.75 -9.07
C GLU A 111 28.95 9.41 -7.94
N ILE A 112 28.45 9.37 -6.71
CA ILE A 112 29.28 9.50 -5.51
C ILE A 112 29.26 8.15 -4.80
N ASP A 113 30.40 7.48 -4.90
CA ASP A 113 30.74 6.24 -4.22
C ASP A 113 30.92 6.56 -2.72
N SER A 114 30.02 6.07 -1.89
CA SER A 114 30.14 6.12 -0.44
C SER A 114 30.62 4.76 0.07
N GLU A 115 31.92 4.68 0.32
CA GLU A 115 32.61 3.52 0.87
C GLU A 115 31.98 3.11 2.22
N GLU A 116 31.54 1.84 2.32
CA GLU A 116 31.06 1.19 3.54
C GLU A 116 32.27 0.87 4.45
N SER A 117 32.27 1.40 5.67
CA SER A 117 33.23 1.06 6.74
C SER A 117 32.50 0.25 7.81
N ASP A 118 32.32 -1.05 7.56
CA ASP A 118 31.55 -1.96 8.42
C ASP A 118 32.38 -2.70 9.49
N GLU A 119 33.66 -2.37 9.70
CA GLU A 119 34.54 -3.20 10.53
C GLU A 119 34.63 -2.83 12.03
N GLU A 120 34.04 -1.71 12.50
CA GLU A 120 34.20 -1.28 13.90
C GLU A 120 32.95 -1.40 14.81
N GLU A 121 31.77 -1.78 14.29
CA GLU A 121 30.50 -1.61 15.04
C GLU A 121 29.86 -2.91 15.61
N PHE A 122 30.57 -4.05 15.57
CA PHE A 122 29.99 -5.36 15.90
C PHE A 122 29.92 -5.67 17.41
N SER A 123 30.76 -5.03 18.24
CA SER A 123 30.91 -5.36 19.66
C SER A 123 29.93 -4.63 20.59
N GLU A 124 29.41 -3.46 20.21
CA GLU A 124 28.51 -2.65 21.06
C GLU A 124 27.01 -2.99 20.87
N LYS A 125 26.65 -3.71 19.80
CA LYS A 125 25.25 -3.98 19.43
C LYS A 125 24.57 -5.12 20.19
N LEU A 126 25.30 -5.91 20.96
CA LEU A 126 24.80 -7.19 21.48
C LEU A 126 23.91 -7.05 22.74
N GLY A 127 23.94 -5.90 23.43
CA GLY A 127 23.11 -5.61 24.62
C GLY A 127 21.92 -4.67 24.37
N HIS A 128 21.94 -3.93 23.26
CA HIS A 128 20.90 -2.94 22.93
C HIS A 128 19.79 -3.53 22.04
N THR A 129 18.61 -2.92 22.07
CA THR A 129 17.54 -3.25 21.13
C THR A 129 17.94 -2.74 19.75
N THR A 130 17.60 -3.49 18.70
CA THR A 130 17.92 -3.11 17.32
C THR A 130 16.65 -2.66 16.58
N VAL A 131 16.81 -2.02 15.41
CA VAL A 131 15.69 -1.74 14.50
C VAL A 131 15.01 -3.05 14.07
N ASP A 132 15.76 -4.13 13.93
CA ASP A 132 15.21 -5.44 13.56
C ASP A 132 14.40 -6.06 14.71
N ASP A 133 14.78 -5.82 15.98
CA ASP A 133 13.95 -6.18 17.13
C ASP A 133 12.62 -5.41 17.12
N MET A 134 12.65 -4.12 16.79
CA MET A 134 11.43 -3.31 16.64
C MET A 134 10.51 -3.88 15.55
N GLN A 135 11.06 -4.26 14.39
CA GLN A 135 10.29 -4.87 13.30
C GLN A 135 9.67 -6.23 13.68
N ARG A 136 10.36 -7.03 14.49
CA ARG A 136 9.80 -8.30 15.01
C ARG A 136 8.62 -8.07 15.95
N TRP A 137 8.74 -7.09 16.85
CA TRP A 137 7.64 -6.70 17.74
C TRP A 137 6.45 -6.13 16.98
N GLU A 138 6.70 -5.43 15.88
CA GLU A 138 5.66 -4.98 14.96
C GLU A 138 4.92 -6.14 14.31
N GLN A 139 5.65 -7.12 13.76
CA GLN A 139 5.06 -8.34 13.20
C GLN A 139 4.27 -9.12 14.26
N GLU A 140 4.76 -9.20 15.50
CA GLU A 140 4.06 -9.85 16.60
C GLU A 140 2.75 -9.14 16.94
N ALA A 141 2.77 -7.82 17.11
CA ALA A 141 1.57 -7.02 17.36
C ALA A 141 0.53 -7.19 16.23
N GLN A 142 0.97 -7.10 14.98
CA GLN A 142 0.11 -7.30 13.81
C GLN A 142 -0.47 -8.72 13.74
N THR A 143 0.31 -9.74 14.11
CA THR A 143 -0.16 -11.13 14.14
C THR A 143 -1.22 -11.34 15.22
N TRP A 144 -1.03 -10.76 16.41
CA TRP A 144 -2.02 -10.81 17.47
C TRP A 144 -3.31 -10.08 17.05
N ASP A 145 -3.22 -8.92 16.39
CA ASP A 145 -4.39 -8.21 15.86
C ASP A 145 -5.18 -9.05 14.84
N LEU A 146 -4.49 -9.64 13.87
CA LEU A 146 -5.13 -10.52 12.88
C LEU A 146 -5.83 -11.70 13.54
N LEU A 147 -5.15 -12.36 14.49
CA LEU A 147 -5.73 -13.47 15.24
C LEU A 147 -6.98 -13.02 16.00
N ALA A 148 -6.92 -11.87 16.65
CA ALA A 148 -8.02 -11.31 17.42
C ALA A 148 -9.24 -11.01 16.53
N ARG A 149 -9.02 -10.47 15.32
CA ARG A 149 -10.09 -10.23 14.33
C ARG A 149 -10.71 -11.53 13.81
N LEU A 150 -9.89 -12.49 13.40
CA LEU A 150 -10.36 -13.77 12.84
C LEU A 150 -11.05 -14.66 13.88
N VAL A 151 -10.56 -14.67 15.14
CA VAL A 151 -11.18 -15.45 16.21
C VAL A 151 -12.57 -14.88 16.53
N ARG A 152 -12.71 -13.56 16.60
CA ARG A 152 -14.03 -12.93 16.76
C ARG A 152 -14.93 -13.30 15.61
N LEU A 153 -14.48 -13.13 14.37
CA LEU A 153 -15.31 -13.43 13.20
C LEU A 153 -15.80 -14.89 13.16
N ARG A 154 -14.92 -15.85 13.42
CA ARG A 154 -15.23 -17.29 13.25
C ARG A 154 -15.90 -17.93 14.47
N TYR A 155 -15.72 -17.36 15.66
CA TYR A 155 -16.12 -18.01 16.91
C TYR A 155 -17.01 -17.18 17.84
N LEU A 156 -17.20 -15.87 17.62
CA LEU A 156 -18.32 -15.19 18.28
C LEU A 156 -19.62 -15.81 17.72
N GLN A 157 -20.38 -16.44 18.61
CA GLN A 157 -21.67 -16.97 18.25
C GLN A 157 -22.60 -15.83 17.79
N PRO A 158 -23.47 -16.06 16.79
CA PRO A 158 -24.52 -15.12 16.44
C PRO A 158 -25.57 -15.11 17.56
N GLN A 159 -25.40 -14.25 18.57
CA GLN A 159 -26.41 -13.95 19.60
C GLN A 159 -27.20 -12.67 19.29
N THR A 160 -27.25 -12.29 18.02
CA THR A 160 -28.17 -11.27 17.53
C THR A 160 -28.87 -11.85 16.32
N GLU A 161 -30.21 -11.85 16.39
CA GLU A 161 -31.07 -11.98 15.22
C GLU A 161 -30.39 -11.28 14.06
N LYS A 162 -30.00 -12.02 13.00
CA LYS A 162 -29.55 -11.36 11.76
C LYS A 162 -30.66 -10.34 11.46
N PRO A 163 -30.39 -9.02 11.49
CA PRO A 163 -31.42 -8.04 11.22
C PRO A 163 -32.08 -8.47 9.92
N GLN A 164 -33.42 -8.53 9.90
CA GLN A 164 -34.16 -8.96 8.72
C GLN A 164 -33.60 -8.18 7.53
N ALA A 165 -32.79 -8.84 6.70
CA ALA A 165 -32.12 -8.19 5.59
C ALA A 165 -33.22 -7.59 4.73
N THR A 166 -33.17 -6.28 4.53
CA THR A 166 -34.08 -5.60 3.61
C THR A 166 -33.94 -6.31 2.27
N PRO A 167 -35.02 -6.81 1.68
CA PRO A 167 -34.92 -7.55 0.43
C PRO A 167 -34.36 -6.62 -0.64
N VAL A 168 -33.15 -6.95 -1.09
CA VAL A 168 -32.45 -6.23 -2.16
C VAL A 168 -33.35 -6.20 -3.39
N ASN A 169 -33.49 -5.02 -3.97
CA ASN A 169 -34.28 -4.81 -5.18
C ASN A 169 -33.52 -3.91 -6.16
N LYS A 170 -34.11 -3.65 -7.32
CA LYS A 170 -33.49 -2.86 -8.39
C LYS A 170 -33.14 -1.42 -7.97
N TYR A 171 -33.78 -0.89 -6.93
CA TYR A 171 -33.57 0.46 -6.42
C TYR A 171 -32.72 0.49 -5.15
N SER A 172 -32.16 -0.66 -4.75
CA SER A 172 -31.25 -0.72 -3.61
C SER A 172 -30.00 0.11 -3.88
N THR A 173 -29.54 0.80 -2.83
CA THR A 173 -28.33 1.62 -2.92
C THR A 173 -27.08 0.74 -3.02
N ALA A 174 -25.96 1.32 -3.48
CA ALA A 174 -24.69 0.60 -3.52
C ALA A 174 -24.25 0.08 -2.14
N LYS A 175 -24.55 0.84 -1.08
CA LYS A 175 -24.30 0.45 0.31
C LYS A 175 -25.14 -0.75 0.73
N GLU A 176 -26.44 -0.73 0.46
CA GLU A 176 -27.33 -1.87 0.75
C GLU A 176 -26.90 -3.15 0.02
N LEU A 177 -26.49 -3.02 -1.25
CA LEU A 177 -25.98 -4.14 -2.04
C LEU A 177 -24.67 -4.71 -1.47
N TRP A 178 -23.78 -3.84 -1.00
CA TRP A 178 -22.52 -4.25 -0.38
C TRP A 178 -22.74 -4.93 0.98
N GLU A 179 -23.63 -4.38 1.81
CA GLU A 179 -23.99 -4.96 3.10
C GLU A 179 -24.67 -6.33 2.95
N ASP A 180 -25.60 -6.48 2.00
CA ASP A 180 -26.25 -7.78 1.71
C ASP A 180 -25.26 -8.80 1.13
N PHE A 181 -24.33 -8.36 0.28
CA PHE A 181 -23.23 -9.20 -0.21
C PHE A 181 -22.43 -9.79 0.95
N LEU A 182 -21.96 -8.94 1.88
CA LEU A 182 -21.21 -9.38 3.05
C LEU A 182 -22.07 -10.28 3.95
N ALA A 183 -23.34 -9.95 4.18
CA ALA A 183 -24.24 -10.78 5.00
C ALA A 183 -24.50 -12.19 4.41
N THR A 184 -24.39 -12.33 3.09
CA THR A 184 -24.66 -13.57 2.34
C THR A 184 -23.43 -14.45 2.13
N ASP A 185 -22.23 -13.86 2.00
CA ASP A 185 -20.99 -14.58 1.73
C ASP A 185 -20.01 -14.50 2.93
N GLU A 186 -19.98 -15.57 3.75
CA GLU A 186 -19.07 -15.67 4.90
C GLU A 186 -17.59 -15.55 4.51
N LEU A 187 -17.21 -16.04 3.32
CA LEU A 187 -15.84 -15.94 2.82
C LEU A 187 -15.49 -14.49 2.45
N ALA A 188 -16.47 -13.73 1.96
CA ALA A 188 -16.29 -12.31 1.67
C ALA A 188 -16.05 -11.49 2.94
N ILE A 189 -16.78 -11.77 4.04
CA ILE A 189 -16.53 -11.12 5.34
C ILE A 189 -15.11 -11.41 5.82
N GLU A 190 -14.67 -12.67 5.74
CA GLU A 190 -13.32 -13.05 6.16
C GLU A 190 -12.25 -12.34 5.31
N ARG A 191 -12.42 -12.31 3.99
CA ARG A 191 -11.49 -11.60 3.08
C ARG A 191 -11.43 -10.12 3.37
N LYS A 192 -12.59 -9.50 3.61
CA LYS A 192 -12.68 -8.10 4.00
C LYS A 192 -11.96 -7.86 5.33
N THR A 193 -12.17 -8.70 6.33
CA THR A 193 -11.50 -8.57 7.64
C THR A 193 -9.97 -8.64 7.50
N VAL A 194 -9.45 -9.54 6.65
CA VAL A 194 -8.02 -9.60 6.34
C VAL A 194 -7.55 -8.35 5.59
N LEU A 195 -8.36 -7.84 4.66
CA LEU A 195 -8.03 -6.62 3.90
C LEU A 195 -7.98 -5.38 4.81
N ASP A 196 -8.93 -5.25 5.74
CA ASP A 196 -8.97 -4.16 6.71
C ASP A 196 -7.78 -4.24 7.67
N TRP A 197 -7.42 -5.45 8.13
CA TRP A 197 -6.18 -5.66 8.89
C TRP A 197 -4.93 -5.23 8.10
N LEU A 198 -4.83 -5.56 6.81
CA LEU A 198 -3.70 -5.15 5.96
C LEU A 198 -3.64 -3.64 5.76
N LYS A 199 -4.79 -2.97 5.65
CA LYS A 199 -4.89 -1.50 5.55
C LYS A 199 -4.42 -0.84 6.86
N ASP A 200 -4.99 -1.27 7.99
CA ASP A 200 -4.66 -0.76 9.32
C ASP A 200 -3.17 -0.97 9.65
N ALA A 201 -2.64 -2.16 9.36
CA ALA A 201 -1.23 -2.47 9.55
C ALA A 201 -0.32 -1.55 8.72
N ALA A 202 -0.70 -1.22 7.49
CA ALA A 202 0.06 -0.30 6.63
C ALA A 202 -0.05 1.16 7.08
N ASP A 203 -1.19 1.58 7.63
CA ASP A 203 -1.35 2.93 8.18
C ASP A 203 -0.57 3.10 9.50
N GLU A 204 -0.59 2.10 10.39
CA GLU A 204 0.11 2.12 11.68
C GLU A 204 1.65 2.02 11.54
N SER A 205 2.16 1.36 10.50
CA SER A 205 3.60 1.12 10.26
C SER A 205 4.23 2.08 9.24
N GLY A 206 3.41 2.67 8.36
CA GLY A 206 3.87 3.48 7.26
C GLY A 206 4.44 4.84 7.71
N GLU A 207 5.42 5.33 6.95
CA GLU A 207 5.85 6.74 7.02
C GLU A 207 4.73 7.68 6.58
N ASP A 208 4.74 8.92 7.04
CA ASP A 208 3.74 9.91 6.66
C ASP A 208 3.70 10.13 5.14
N ILE A 209 2.50 10.34 4.58
CA ILE A 209 2.32 10.43 3.13
C ILE A 209 2.98 11.68 2.56
N ASP A 210 2.95 12.81 3.28
CA ASP A 210 3.64 14.03 2.85
C ASP A 210 5.16 13.85 2.87
N GLU A 211 5.71 13.14 3.86
CA GLU A 211 7.14 12.80 3.93
C GLU A 211 7.56 11.92 2.74
N MET A 212 6.77 10.91 2.37
CA MET A 212 7.09 10.03 1.23
C MET A 212 7.12 10.75 -0.12
N VAL A 213 6.20 11.71 -0.33
CA VAL A 213 6.12 12.45 -1.61
C VAL A 213 7.07 13.64 -1.66
N GLN A 214 7.69 14.02 -0.54
CA GLN A 214 8.50 15.22 -0.41
C GLN A 214 9.66 15.28 -1.40
N GLU A 215 10.37 14.17 -1.62
CA GLU A 215 11.50 14.12 -2.55
C GLU A 215 11.03 14.35 -4.01
N LEU A 216 9.91 13.75 -4.40
CA LEU A 216 9.32 13.96 -5.72
C LEU A 216 8.81 15.40 -5.90
N GLN A 217 8.23 15.98 -4.85
CA GLN A 217 7.79 17.37 -4.86
C GLN A 217 8.98 18.35 -4.96
N HIS A 218 10.10 18.05 -4.30
CA HIS A 218 11.32 18.82 -4.41
C HIS A 218 11.87 18.79 -5.84
N ASN A 219 11.92 17.61 -6.45
CA ASN A 219 12.39 17.42 -7.83
C ASN A 219 11.47 18.05 -8.89
N ALA A 220 10.21 18.35 -8.55
CA ALA A 220 9.31 19.09 -9.43
C ALA A 220 9.67 20.59 -9.57
N ASP A 221 10.63 21.10 -8.78
CA ASP A 221 11.10 22.49 -8.81
C ASP A 221 9.97 23.53 -8.80
N ARG A 222 9.01 23.35 -7.87
CA ARG A 222 7.82 24.19 -7.73
C ARG A 222 7.89 25.17 -6.55
N GLY A 223 8.98 25.15 -5.79
CA GLY A 223 9.06 25.81 -4.48
C GLY A 223 7.90 25.36 -3.58
N ASP A 224 7.27 26.30 -2.88
CA ASP A 224 6.16 26.02 -1.95
C ASP A 224 4.79 25.88 -2.67
N MET A 225 4.75 25.91 -4.01
CA MET A 225 3.50 25.95 -4.78
C MET A 225 2.90 24.55 -5.00
N ILE A 226 2.09 24.10 -4.05
CA ILE A 226 1.40 22.79 -4.09
C ILE A 226 0.20 22.81 -5.06
N ALA A 227 -0.49 23.94 -5.20
CA ALA A 227 -1.80 24.05 -5.84
C ALA A 227 -1.77 24.61 -7.28
N HIS A 228 -1.32 23.82 -8.26
CA HIS A 228 -1.44 24.10 -9.70
C HIS A 228 -1.22 22.81 -10.50
N GLY A 229 -1.81 22.70 -11.70
CA GLY A 229 -1.56 21.60 -12.65
C GLY A 229 -0.15 21.64 -13.26
N TRP A 230 0.00 21.24 -14.52
CA TRP A 230 1.30 21.22 -15.21
C TRP A 230 1.85 22.63 -15.46
N LEU A 231 2.60 23.17 -14.50
CA LEU A 231 3.06 24.55 -14.46
C LEU A 231 4.09 24.80 -15.55
N HIS A 232 5.10 23.95 -15.63
CA HIS A 232 6.23 24.11 -16.55
C HIS A 232 5.81 23.91 -18.00
N THR A 233 4.94 22.92 -18.23
CA THR A 233 4.32 22.65 -19.53
C THR A 233 3.45 23.81 -19.98
N ASN A 234 2.62 24.37 -19.09
CA ASN A 234 1.81 25.55 -19.39
C ASN A 234 2.67 26.77 -19.74
N LEU A 235 3.76 27.02 -19.00
CA LEU A 235 4.70 28.10 -19.30
C LEU A 235 5.31 27.93 -20.70
N GLN A 236 5.68 26.71 -21.07
CA GLN A 236 6.26 26.43 -22.39
C GLN A 236 5.23 26.62 -23.52
N ILE A 237 3.98 26.16 -23.32
CA ILE A 237 2.89 26.41 -24.27
C ILE A 237 2.69 27.92 -24.46
N LYS A 238 2.63 28.70 -23.38
CA LYS A 238 2.49 30.16 -23.43
C LYS A 238 3.66 30.82 -24.17
N ASN A 239 4.89 30.37 -23.93
CA ASN A 239 6.08 30.88 -24.60
C ASN A 239 6.01 30.64 -26.11
N VAL A 240 5.68 29.43 -26.56
CA VAL A 240 5.55 29.11 -27.98
C VAL A 240 4.41 29.90 -28.62
N LYS A 241 3.25 30.02 -27.96
CA LYS A 241 2.13 30.85 -28.45
C LYS A 241 2.55 32.30 -28.67
N ARG A 242 3.32 32.88 -27.73
CA ARG A 242 3.85 34.24 -27.86
C ARG A 242 4.83 34.37 -29.03
N LEU A 243 5.78 33.44 -29.16
CA LEU A 243 6.81 33.47 -30.21
C LEU A 243 6.23 33.28 -31.62
N LYS A 244 5.19 32.44 -31.75
CA LYS A 244 4.53 32.14 -33.02
C LYS A 244 3.29 33.01 -33.29
N ALA A 245 3.03 33.98 -32.42
CA ALA A 245 1.85 34.84 -32.48
C ALA A 245 0.51 34.07 -32.61
N ALA A 246 0.44 32.87 -32.04
CA ALA A 246 -0.73 32.02 -32.08
C ALA A 246 -1.76 32.49 -31.03
N LYS A 247 -2.93 32.95 -31.49
CA LYS A 247 -4.01 33.42 -30.62
C LYS A 247 -4.86 32.28 -30.06
N GLU A 248 -5.12 31.27 -30.89
CA GLU A 248 -6.01 30.15 -30.59
C GLU A 248 -5.28 29.00 -29.87
N THR A 249 -6.01 27.96 -29.52
CA THR A 249 -5.44 26.70 -29.02
C THR A 249 -4.52 26.09 -30.10
N ILE A 250 -3.41 25.49 -29.66
CA ILE A 250 -2.48 24.85 -30.60
C ILE A 250 -3.07 23.48 -30.94
N ASP A 251 -3.51 23.32 -32.18
CA ASP A 251 -3.87 22.00 -32.72
C ASP A 251 -2.61 21.11 -32.74
N PRO A 252 -2.64 19.89 -32.16
CA PRO A 252 -1.54 18.93 -32.23
C PRO A 252 -1.00 18.72 -33.66
N SER A 253 -1.86 18.79 -34.69
CA SER A 253 -1.47 18.59 -36.09
C SER A 253 -0.85 19.83 -36.77
N SER A 254 -0.87 20.98 -36.09
CA SER A 254 -0.35 22.25 -36.64
C SER A 254 1.18 22.27 -36.68
N GLY A 255 1.75 22.95 -37.68
CA GLY A 255 3.19 23.23 -37.74
C GLY A 255 3.72 24.09 -36.59
N VAL A 256 2.84 24.72 -35.80
CA VAL A 256 3.22 25.39 -34.54
C VAL A 256 3.53 24.38 -33.44
N ALA A 257 2.85 23.23 -33.44
CA ALA A 257 2.99 22.20 -32.42
C ALA A 257 4.37 21.51 -32.46
N SER A 258 5.04 21.49 -33.63
CA SER A 258 6.40 20.94 -33.75
C SER A 258 7.46 21.79 -33.06
N ALA A 259 7.15 23.05 -32.71
CA ALA A 259 8.05 23.92 -31.94
C ALA A 259 7.91 23.71 -30.42
N LEU A 260 6.90 22.95 -29.98
CA LEU A 260 6.62 22.71 -28.58
C LEU A 260 7.35 21.44 -28.13
N MET A 261 8.62 21.61 -27.78
CA MET A 261 9.50 20.55 -27.27
C MET A 261 9.76 20.71 -25.77
N ASN A 262 10.10 19.61 -25.11
CA ASN A 262 10.62 19.59 -23.75
C ASN A 262 11.92 20.42 -23.62
N THR A 263 12.36 20.68 -22.39
CA THR A 263 13.59 21.44 -22.11
C THR A 263 14.83 20.84 -22.80
N ALA A 264 14.90 19.52 -22.92
CA ALA A 264 15.98 18.80 -23.61
C ALA A 264 15.89 18.83 -25.15
N GLY A 265 14.76 19.24 -25.73
CA GLY A 265 14.52 19.22 -27.18
C GLY A 265 14.31 17.82 -27.78
N THR A 266 14.07 16.80 -26.97
CA THR A 266 13.98 15.39 -27.38
C THR A 266 12.55 14.93 -27.67
N GLU A 267 11.57 15.49 -26.97
CA GLU A 267 10.17 15.03 -27.03
C GLU A 267 9.22 16.20 -27.28
N LEU A 268 8.16 15.93 -28.04
CA LEU A 268 7.07 16.87 -28.25
C LEU A 268 6.19 16.94 -27.01
N LEU A 269 5.87 18.14 -26.56
CA LEU A 269 4.95 18.33 -25.44
C LEU A 269 3.49 18.35 -25.88
N VAL A 270 2.61 18.03 -24.93
CA VAL A 270 1.16 18.21 -25.06
C VAL A 270 0.79 19.65 -25.37
N THR A 271 -0.21 19.85 -26.22
CA THR A 271 -0.72 21.18 -26.57
C THR A 271 -1.88 21.66 -25.71
N GLN A 272 -2.48 20.74 -24.95
CA GLN A 272 -3.64 20.93 -24.09
C GLN A 272 -3.29 20.46 -22.67
N LEU A 273 -4.02 20.96 -21.67
CA LEU A 273 -3.68 20.81 -20.25
C LEU A 273 -4.76 20.03 -19.46
N ASP A 274 -5.60 19.29 -20.16
CA ASP A 274 -6.54 18.35 -19.56
C ASP A 274 -5.85 17.02 -19.19
N PRO A 275 -6.36 16.28 -18.19
CA PRO A 275 -5.65 15.12 -17.63
C PRO A 275 -5.30 14.01 -18.62
N ASP A 276 -6.15 13.79 -19.63
CA ASP A 276 -5.95 12.78 -20.66
C ASP A 276 -5.14 13.30 -21.86
N ALA A 277 -4.59 14.52 -21.83
CA ALA A 277 -3.84 15.06 -22.95
C ALA A 277 -2.59 14.23 -23.29
N VAL A 278 -1.90 13.68 -22.28
CA VAL A 278 -0.72 12.83 -22.46
C VAL A 278 -1.09 11.57 -23.24
N THR A 279 -2.13 10.86 -22.79
CA THR A 279 -2.60 9.61 -23.39
C THR A 279 -3.26 9.83 -24.75
N ARG A 280 -4.09 10.86 -24.89
CA ARG A 280 -4.80 11.20 -26.14
C ARG A 280 -3.85 11.69 -27.24
N GLN A 281 -2.84 12.50 -26.88
CA GLN A 281 -1.92 13.07 -27.88
C GLN A 281 -0.68 12.19 -28.11
N GLY A 282 -0.37 11.26 -27.20
CA GLY A 282 0.86 10.48 -27.24
C GLY A 282 2.10 11.36 -27.12
N ARG A 283 2.04 12.37 -26.24
CA ARG A 283 3.06 13.41 -26.07
C ARG A 283 3.45 13.57 -24.62
N ALA A 284 4.66 14.07 -24.40
CA ALA A 284 5.19 14.25 -23.05
C ALA A 284 4.67 15.54 -22.39
N ILE A 285 4.85 15.61 -21.08
CA ILE A 285 4.86 16.85 -20.30
C ILE A 285 6.29 17.13 -19.85
N GLN A 286 6.56 18.34 -19.34
CA GLN A 286 7.90 18.67 -18.84
C GLN A 286 8.33 17.73 -17.71
N PRO A 287 9.62 17.35 -17.61
CA PRO A 287 10.11 16.43 -16.57
C PRO A 287 9.72 16.84 -15.15
N GLU A 288 9.76 18.14 -14.85
CA GLU A 288 9.37 18.71 -13.57
C GLU A 288 7.89 18.45 -13.26
N ASP A 289 7.01 18.56 -14.26
CA ASP A 289 5.60 18.22 -14.11
C ASP A 289 5.39 16.69 -13.99
N GLN A 290 6.25 15.86 -14.60
CA GLN A 290 6.21 14.40 -14.44
C GLN A 290 6.51 13.98 -12.98
N TYR A 291 7.52 14.60 -12.34
CA TYR A 291 7.80 14.36 -10.92
C TYR A 291 6.60 14.73 -10.04
N PHE A 292 5.93 15.85 -10.35
CA PHE A 292 4.71 16.24 -9.64
C PHE A 292 3.58 15.23 -9.85
N GLU A 293 3.31 14.80 -11.09
CA GLU A 293 2.29 13.78 -11.38
C GLU A 293 2.55 12.50 -10.60
N ARG A 294 3.79 12.01 -10.61
CA ARG A 294 4.21 10.82 -9.86
C ARG A 294 4.04 11.01 -8.35
N ALA A 295 4.36 12.19 -7.80
CA ALA A 295 4.16 12.50 -6.39
C ALA A 295 2.69 12.38 -5.97
N VAL A 296 1.79 12.95 -6.77
CA VAL A 296 0.35 12.94 -6.48
C VAL A 296 -0.20 11.51 -6.58
N TRP A 297 0.20 10.75 -7.60
CA TRP A 297 -0.23 9.36 -7.77
C TRP A 297 0.30 8.43 -6.69
N LEU A 298 1.56 8.59 -6.27
CA LEU A 298 2.11 7.89 -5.11
C LEU A 298 1.28 8.18 -3.85
N GLY A 299 0.97 9.45 -3.58
CA GLY A 299 0.11 9.81 -2.45
C GLY A 299 -1.26 9.12 -2.53
N CYS A 300 -1.91 9.15 -3.70
CA CYS A 300 -3.20 8.48 -3.90
C CYS A 300 -3.11 6.96 -3.70
N TYR A 301 -2.06 6.31 -4.20
CA TYR A 301 -1.81 4.88 -4.01
C TYR A 301 -1.68 4.55 -2.53
N GLU A 302 -0.87 5.30 -1.78
CA GLU A 302 -0.64 5.09 -0.35
C GLU A 302 -1.93 5.29 0.46
N MET A 303 -2.73 6.31 0.13
CA MET A 303 -4.03 6.54 0.78
C MET A 303 -4.99 5.35 0.57
N LEU A 304 -5.09 4.83 -0.66
CA LEU A 304 -5.94 3.66 -0.95
C LEU A 304 -5.41 2.38 -0.28
N ARG A 305 -4.09 2.18 -0.31
CA ARG A 305 -3.42 1.02 0.30
C ARG A 305 -3.60 0.97 1.81
N ARG A 306 -3.66 2.13 2.46
CA ARG A 306 -3.85 2.32 3.91
C ARG A 306 -5.31 2.45 4.33
N GLY A 307 -6.24 2.42 3.38
CA GLY A 307 -7.67 2.51 3.69
C GLY A 307 -8.13 3.88 4.20
N ARG A 308 -7.47 4.97 3.77
CA ARG A 308 -7.89 6.34 4.12
C ARG A 308 -9.28 6.64 3.57
N SER A 309 -9.99 7.52 4.25
CA SER A 309 -11.36 7.85 3.88
C SER A 309 -11.44 8.56 2.53
N GLN A 310 -12.58 8.44 1.85
CA GLN A 310 -12.81 9.19 0.60
C GLN A 310 -12.75 10.69 0.82
N SER A 311 -13.14 11.17 2.01
CA SER A 311 -13.02 12.57 2.42
C SER A 311 -11.56 13.00 2.49
N ASP A 312 -10.69 12.20 3.13
CA ASP A 312 -9.24 12.46 3.21
C ASP A 312 -8.64 12.52 1.79
N VAL A 313 -8.96 11.54 0.94
CA VAL A 313 -8.48 11.49 -0.44
C VAL A 313 -8.93 12.71 -1.24
N ARG A 314 -10.16 13.16 -1.01
CA ARG A 314 -10.71 14.37 -1.63
C ARG A 314 -9.98 15.61 -1.16
N GLU A 315 -9.78 15.78 0.14
CA GLU A 315 -9.05 16.91 0.72
C GLU A 315 -7.63 16.98 0.16
N TRP A 316 -6.91 15.86 0.18
CA TRP A 316 -5.57 15.72 -0.41
C TRP A 316 -5.51 16.19 -1.87
N CYS A 317 -6.48 15.77 -2.68
CA CYS A 317 -6.58 16.16 -4.08
C CYS A 317 -6.96 17.63 -4.26
N VAL A 318 -7.82 18.18 -3.40
CA VAL A 318 -8.24 19.60 -3.42
C VAL A 318 -7.07 20.52 -3.13
N GLU A 319 -6.29 20.24 -2.09
CA GLU A 319 -5.09 21.01 -1.74
C GLU A 319 -4.11 21.12 -2.91
N ARG A 320 -4.01 20.07 -3.72
CA ARG A 320 -3.12 19.98 -4.89
C ARG A 320 -3.77 20.47 -6.19
N SER A 321 -5.01 20.97 -6.15
CA SER A 321 -5.80 21.34 -7.34
C SER A 321 -5.99 20.21 -8.35
N GLN A 322 -6.06 18.97 -7.87
CA GLN A 322 -6.22 17.74 -8.65
C GLN A 322 -7.53 17.00 -8.34
N VAL A 323 -8.60 17.76 -8.08
CA VAL A 323 -9.92 17.24 -7.65
C VAL A 323 -10.49 16.16 -8.57
N TRP A 324 -10.17 16.22 -9.87
CA TRP A 324 -10.61 15.21 -10.84
C TRP A 324 -10.13 13.79 -10.47
N ARG A 325 -8.99 13.66 -9.79
CA ARG A 325 -8.49 12.37 -9.29
C ARG A 325 -9.41 11.81 -8.21
N ALA A 326 -9.76 12.63 -7.22
CA ALA A 326 -10.72 12.25 -6.19
C ALA A 326 -12.05 11.81 -6.80
N VAL A 327 -12.59 12.55 -7.78
CA VAL A 327 -13.82 12.17 -8.48
C VAL A 327 -13.66 10.83 -9.22
N SER A 328 -12.52 10.61 -9.85
CA SER A 328 -12.25 9.36 -10.58
C SER A 328 -12.11 8.15 -9.64
N MET A 329 -11.62 8.37 -8.41
CA MET A 329 -11.44 7.33 -7.38
C MET A 329 -12.69 7.13 -6.50
N ALA A 330 -13.63 8.08 -6.47
CA ALA A 330 -14.81 8.08 -5.61
C ALA A 330 -15.86 7.02 -5.96
N GLY A 331 -15.64 6.22 -7.00
CA GLY A 331 -16.50 5.12 -7.35
C GLY A 331 -16.26 3.86 -6.54
N LEU A 332 -15.73 3.89 -5.30
CA LEU A 332 -15.60 2.73 -4.40
C LEU A 332 -16.82 2.65 -3.45
N PRO A 333 -17.44 1.46 -3.22
CA PRO A 333 -18.59 1.34 -2.34
C PRO A 333 -17.96 1.01 -1.00
N ASP A 334 -17.27 1.98 -0.42
CA ASP A 334 -16.65 1.76 0.88
C ASP A 334 -17.67 2.02 1.98
N GLU A 335 -17.45 1.44 3.16
CA GLU A 335 -18.33 1.63 4.32
C GLU A 335 -18.41 3.07 4.80
N GLN A 336 -17.44 3.89 4.40
CA GLN A 336 -17.33 5.31 4.69
C GLN A 336 -17.98 6.19 3.61
N LEU A 337 -19.04 5.70 2.95
CA LEU A 337 -19.93 6.58 2.21
C LEU A 337 -20.59 7.51 3.23
N ASP A 338 -20.16 8.77 3.24
CA ASP A 338 -20.84 9.84 3.96
C ASP A 338 -22.33 9.81 3.58
N GLU A 339 -23.21 9.99 4.55
CA GLU A 339 -24.68 10.01 4.38
C GLU A 339 -25.13 11.02 3.29
N GLU A 340 -24.28 11.99 2.94
CA GLU A 340 -24.51 12.98 1.89
C GLU A 340 -24.35 12.44 0.45
N ASN A 341 -23.72 11.27 0.25
CA ASN A 341 -23.51 10.62 -1.05
C ASN A 341 -24.47 9.43 -1.28
N GLU A 342 -25.67 9.49 -0.70
CA GLU A 342 -26.74 8.48 -0.81
C GLU A 342 -27.38 8.36 -2.22
N GLU A 343 -26.98 9.18 -3.21
CA GLU A 343 -27.39 8.97 -4.60
C GLU A 343 -26.74 7.69 -5.15
N GLY A 344 -27.42 6.58 -4.91
CA GLY A 344 -26.97 5.24 -5.28
C GLY A 344 -26.55 5.18 -6.75
N LEU A 345 -25.27 4.87 -6.97
CA LEU A 345 -24.78 4.51 -8.30
C LEU A 345 -25.54 3.28 -8.78
N ASP A 346 -26.22 3.42 -9.92
CA ASP A 346 -26.87 2.29 -10.58
C ASP A 346 -25.81 1.18 -10.85
N PRO A 347 -26.14 -0.10 -10.60
CA PRO A 347 -25.22 -1.22 -10.77
C PRO A 347 -24.55 -1.30 -12.14
N GLU A 348 -25.19 -0.83 -13.21
CA GLU A 348 -24.57 -0.80 -14.55
C GLU A 348 -23.47 0.27 -14.63
N SER A 349 -23.72 1.44 -14.05
CA SER A 349 -22.75 2.53 -13.96
C SER A 349 -21.54 2.13 -13.13
N TRP A 350 -21.76 1.37 -12.06
CA TRP A 350 -20.72 0.76 -11.24
C TRP A 350 -19.81 -0.17 -12.04
N ILE A 351 -20.41 -1.15 -12.72
CA ILE A 351 -19.68 -2.14 -13.51
C ILE A 351 -18.89 -1.44 -14.62
N LEU A 352 -19.50 -0.44 -15.28
CA LEU A 352 -18.82 0.37 -16.29
C LEU A 352 -17.62 1.12 -15.71
N TRP A 353 -17.80 1.85 -14.61
CA TRP A 353 -16.71 2.58 -13.94
C TRP A 353 -15.53 1.67 -13.62
N ARG A 354 -15.80 0.50 -13.03
CA ARG A 354 -14.71 -0.42 -12.68
C ARG A 354 -13.97 -0.96 -13.91
N ARG A 355 -14.69 -1.26 -14.99
CA ARG A 355 -14.06 -1.67 -16.26
C ARG A 355 -13.29 -0.54 -16.92
N MET A 356 -13.71 0.71 -16.76
CA MET A 356 -12.93 1.87 -17.19
C MET A 356 -11.64 2.01 -16.36
N CYS A 357 -11.69 1.80 -15.04
CA CYS A 357 -10.47 1.72 -14.22
C CYS A 357 -9.55 0.60 -14.71
N TYR A 358 -10.08 -0.58 -15.04
CA TYR A 358 -9.27 -1.67 -15.59
C TYR A 358 -8.55 -1.27 -16.88
N ALA A 359 -9.26 -0.60 -17.79
CA ALA A 359 -8.69 -0.11 -19.04
C ALA A 359 -7.62 0.98 -18.83
N LEU A 360 -7.83 1.88 -17.87
CA LEU A 360 -6.83 2.89 -17.50
C LEU A 360 -5.58 2.25 -16.87
N ALA A 361 -5.73 1.21 -16.06
CA ALA A 361 -4.61 0.51 -15.44
C ALA A 361 -3.69 -0.18 -16.46
N HIS A 362 -4.20 -0.50 -17.65
CA HIS A 362 -3.46 -1.15 -18.74
C HIS A 362 -3.00 -0.17 -19.84
N ASN A 363 -3.08 1.14 -19.58
CA ASN A 363 -2.58 2.12 -20.52
C ASN A 363 -1.03 2.14 -20.50
N GLU A 364 -0.40 1.96 -21.66
CA GLU A 364 1.07 1.87 -21.76
C GLU A 364 1.80 3.19 -21.49
N VAL A 365 1.05 4.31 -21.45
CA VAL A 365 1.60 5.67 -21.39
C VAL A 365 1.57 6.25 -19.96
N THR A 366 0.93 5.59 -19.01
CA THR A 366 0.68 6.10 -17.65
C THR A 366 1.76 5.69 -16.63
N ASP A 367 1.86 6.45 -15.54
CA ASP A 367 2.80 6.18 -14.46
C ASP A 367 2.45 4.87 -13.71
N GLU A 368 3.47 4.18 -13.18
CA GLU A 368 3.28 2.91 -12.46
C GLU A 368 2.31 3.05 -11.27
N TYR A 369 2.34 4.18 -10.55
CA TYR A 369 1.43 4.42 -9.43
C TYR A 369 0.02 4.77 -9.90
N GLU A 370 -0.13 5.43 -11.06
CA GLU A 370 -1.44 5.63 -11.69
C GLU A 370 -2.06 4.29 -12.07
N CYS A 371 -1.28 3.41 -12.73
CA CYS A 371 -1.71 2.06 -13.06
C CYS A 371 -2.09 1.27 -11.80
N ALA A 372 -1.32 1.40 -10.73
CA ALA A 372 -1.60 0.73 -9.47
C ALA A 372 -2.87 1.25 -8.78
N VAL A 373 -3.10 2.57 -8.77
CA VAL A 373 -4.35 3.16 -8.24
C VAL A 373 -5.55 2.59 -8.98
N TYR A 374 -5.55 2.64 -10.31
CA TYR A 374 -6.63 2.07 -11.11
C TYR A 374 -6.70 0.54 -11.01
N GLY A 375 -5.59 -0.15 -10.76
CA GLY A 375 -5.52 -1.57 -10.45
C GLY A 375 -6.24 -1.93 -9.14
N ILE A 376 -6.01 -1.16 -8.07
CA ILE A 376 -6.72 -1.31 -6.79
C ILE A 376 -8.22 -1.11 -6.99
N LEU A 377 -8.62 -0.03 -7.69
CA LEU A 377 -10.03 0.29 -7.95
C LEU A 377 -10.72 -0.78 -8.80
N SER A 378 -10.00 -1.32 -9.80
CA SER A 378 -10.54 -2.32 -10.71
C SER A 378 -10.52 -3.74 -10.18
N GLY A 379 -9.76 -4.02 -9.12
CA GLY A 379 -9.51 -5.38 -8.65
C GLY A 379 -8.54 -6.15 -9.56
N ASP A 380 -7.63 -5.46 -10.25
CA ASP A 380 -6.55 -6.11 -11.00
C ASP A 380 -5.26 -6.12 -10.20
N SER A 381 -4.87 -7.32 -9.73
CA SER A 381 -3.61 -7.47 -8.98
C SER A 381 -2.38 -7.25 -9.86
N GLY A 382 -2.46 -7.54 -11.16
CA GLY A 382 -1.32 -7.46 -12.08
C GLY A 382 -0.78 -6.04 -12.23
N SER A 383 -1.68 -5.06 -12.29
CA SER A 383 -1.31 -3.63 -12.37
C SER A 383 -0.75 -3.07 -11.07
N VAL A 384 -1.00 -3.72 -9.91
CA VAL A 384 -0.54 -3.27 -8.59
C VAL A 384 0.81 -3.90 -8.20
N GLU A 385 1.06 -5.14 -8.63
CA GLU A 385 2.29 -5.88 -8.36
C GLU A 385 3.61 -5.10 -8.59
N PRO A 386 3.76 -4.27 -9.65
CA PRO A 386 5.00 -3.52 -9.89
C PRO A 386 5.39 -2.55 -8.77
N VAL A 387 4.41 -1.97 -8.06
CA VAL A 387 4.66 -0.97 -7.02
C VAL A 387 4.74 -1.55 -5.61
N CYS A 388 4.35 -2.82 -5.41
CA CYS A 388 4.41 -3.49 -4.12
C CYS A 388 5.81 -3.43 -3.48
N ARG A 389 5.89 -3.09 -2.18
CA ARG A 389 7.12 -2.95 -1.40
C ARG A 389 7.26 -3.99 -0.29
N THR A 390 6.18 -4.64 0.08
CA THR A 390 6.20 -5.69 1.08
C THR A 390 5.41 -6.90 0.61
N PHE A 391 5.59 -8.01 1.31
CA PHE A 391 4.71 -9.16 1.15
C PHE A 391 3.24 -8.76 1.42
N ASP A 392 3.00 -7.89 2.40
CA ASP A 392 1.66 -7.43 2.76
C ASP A 392 1.01 -6.64 1.63
N ASP A 393 1.77 -5.82 0.89
CA ASP A 393 1.27 -5.13 -0.30
C ASP A 393 0.83 -6.10 -1.39
N PHE A 394 1.63 -7.15 -1.59
CA PHE A 394 1.30 -8.20 -2.56
C PHE A 394 0.04 -8.95 -2.15
N ILE A 395 -0.10 -9.32 -0.88
CA ILE A 395 -1.30 -9.99 -0.36
C ILE A 395 -2.52 -9.05 -0.42
N PHE A 396 -2.36 -7.77 -0.07
CA PHE A 396 -3.39 -6.75 -0.18
C PHE A 396 -3.95 -6.68 -1.60
N ALA A 397 -3.09 -6.57 -2.61
CA ALA A 397 -3.51 -6.50 -4.01
C ALA A 397 -4.38 -7.70 -4.42
N HIS A 398 -4.00 -8.90 -3.97
CA HIS A 398 -4.71 -10.13 -4.29
C HIS A 398 -6.00 -10.33 -3.50
N TYR A 399 -6.03 -9.99 -2.21
CA TYR A 399 -7.26 -10.04 -1.41
C TYR A 399 -8.28 -9.00 -1.90
N ASN A 400 -7.82 -7.79 -2.24
CA ASN A 400 -8.66 -6.78 -2.87
C ASN A 400 -9.24 -7.30 -4.18
N ALA A 401 -8.41 -7.85 -5.07
CA ALA A 401 -8.87 -8.44 -6.34
C ALA A 401 -9.92 -9.53 -6.12
N LEU A 402 -9.70 -10.47 -5.20
CA LEU A 402 -10.64 -11.55 -4.87
C LEU A 402 -11.98 -11.02 -4.36
N LEU A 403 -11.96 -10.06 -3.43
CA LEU A 403 -13.17 -9.48 -2.85
C LEU A 403 -13.99 -8.73 -3.90
N ARG A 404 -13.32 -7.95 -4.78
CA ARG A 404 -13.98 -7.22 -5.87
C ARG A 404 -14.62 -8.16 -6.88
N THR A 405 -13.92 -9.22 -7.28
CA THR A 405 -14.47 -10.25 -8.18
C THR A 405 -15.65 -11.01 -7.55
N GLN A 406 -15.63 -11.29 -6.24
CA GLN A 406 -16.79 -11.88 -5.57
C GLN A 406 -18.01 -10.97 -5.60
N PHE A 407 -17.80 -9.68 -5.35
CA PHE A 407 -18.88 -8.70 -5.41
C PHE A 407 -19.45 -8.60 -6.83
N ASP A 408 -18.63 -8.71 -7.86
CA ASP A 408 -19.11 -8.81 -9.25
C ASP A 408 -20.04 -9.98 -9.50
N HIS A 409 -19.62 -11.16 -9.08
CA HIS A 409 -20.44 -12.36 -9.25
C HIS A 409 -21.75 -12.23 -8.48
N TYR A 410 -21.71 -11.59 -7.31
CA TYR A 410 -22.90 -11.26 -6.55
C TYR A 410 -23.84 -10.30 -7.31
N LEU A 411 -23.32 -9.19 -7.85
CA LEU A 411 -24.11 -8.23 -8.63
C LEU A 411 -24.70 -8.89 -9.89
N GLN A 412 -23.92 -9.66 -10.64
CA GLN A 412 -24.40 -10.42 -11.80
C GLN A 412 -25.53 -11.38 -11.43
N ARG A 413 -25.47 -12.00 -10.24
CA ARG A 413 -26.48 -12.91 -9.74
C ARG A 413 -27.77 -12.19 -9.29
N ILE A 414 -27.71 -10.92 -8.93
CA ILE A 414 -28.91 -10.17 -8.54
C ILE A 414 -29.56 -9.51 -9.76
N PHE A 415 -28.74 -9.01 -10.70
CA PHE A 415 -29.19 -8.27 -11.87
C PHE A 415 -29.28 -9.13 -13.15
N HIS A 416 -29.48 -10.46 -13.01
CA HIS A 416 -29.50 -11.49 -14.07
C HIS A 416 -30.23 -11.14 -15.39
N ASP A 417 -31.09 -10.13 -15.44
CA ASP A 417 -31.92 -9.76 -16.61
C ASP A 417 -31.46 -8.51 -17.38
N ASN A 418 -30.45 -7.78 -16.92
CA ASN A 418 -29.87 -6.70 -17.72
C ASN A 418 -28.66 -7.26 -18.47
N SER A 419 -28.83 -7.55 -19.76
CA SER A 419 -27.70 -7.68 -20.68
C SER A 419 -26.76 -6.51 -20.42
N ILE A 420 -25.61 -6.77 -19.80
CA ILE A 420 -24.50 -5.81 -19.67
C ILE A 420 -24.41 -5.14 -21.05
N ALA A 421 -24.68 -3.84 -21.14
CA ALA A 421 -24.76 -3.18 -22.43
C ALA A 421 -23.49 -3.48 -23.23
N ALA A 422 -23.61 -3.66 -24.55
CA ALA A 422 -22.46 -3.99 -25.40
C ALA A 422 -21.26 -3.04 -25.19
N THR A 423 -21.54 -1.78 -24.82
CA THR A 423 -20.58 -0.75 -24.43
C THR A 423 -19.77 -1.09 -23.17
N VAL A 424 -20.39 -1.74 -22.19
CA VAL A 424 -19.69 -2.22 -20.99
C VAL A 424 -18.87 -3.46 -21.33
N GLY A 425 -19.38 -4.30 -22.23
CA GLY A 425 -18.72 -5.49 -22.79
C GLY A 425 -17.41 -5.23 -23.54
N SER A 426 -17.19 -4.02 -24.08
CA SER A 426 -15.96 -3.70 -24.83
C SER A 426 -14.73 -3.51 -23.95
N PHE A 427 -14.93 -3.28 -22.65
CA PHE A 427 -13.84 -3.16 -21.68
C PHE A 427 -13.56 -4.50 -21.00
N GLY A 428 -12.28 -4.82 -20.79
CA GLY A 428 -11.83 -6.02 -20.11
C GLY A 428 -12.19 -6.04 -18.61
N ILE A 429 -12.00 -7.20 -17.98
CA ILE A 429 -12.19 -7.40 -16.54
C ILE A 429 -11.14 -8.38 -16.01
N SER A 430 -10.65 -8.13 -14.80
CA SER A 430 -9.85 -9.09 -14.03
C SER A 430 -10.78 -10.00 -13.23
N ASP A 431 -10.73 -11.31 -13.49
CA ASP A 431 -11.37 -12.33 -12.66
C ASP A 431 -10.31 -13.01 -11.79
N ALA A 432 -10.11 -12.47 -10.59
CA ALA A 432 -9.13 -13.00 -9.65
C ALA A 432 -9.52 -14.37 -9.09
N VAL A 433 -10.83 -14.66 -9.00
CA VAL A 433 -11.32 -15.96 -8.56
C VAL A 433 -10.88 -17.00 -9.59
N GLN A 434 -11.20 -16.83 -10.87
CA GLN A 434 -10.79 -17.72 -11.95
C GLN A 434 -9.26 -17.84 -12.07
N LYS A 435 -8.51 -16.73 -11.91
CA LYS A 435 -7.03 -16.71 -11.94
C LYS A 435 -6.42 -17.63 -10.86
N HIS A 436 -7.00 -17.65 -9.66
CA HIS A 436 -6.52 -18.50 -8.56
C HIS A 436 -7.26 -19.85 -8.46
N GLY A 437 -8.37 -20.05 -9.18
CA GLY A 437 -9.15 -21.29 -9.23
C GLY A 437 -10.53 -21.21 -8.57
N GLU A 438 -10.91 -22.23 -7.81
CA GLU A 438 -12.21 -22.24 -7.13
C GLU A 438 -12.18 -21.31 -5.90
N SER A 439 -13.24 -20.52 -5.68
CA SER A 439 -13.29 -19.46 -4.66
C SER A 439 -12.81 -19.90 -3.27
N HIS A 440 -13.14 -21.11 -2.83
CA HIS A 440 -12.74 -21.64 -1.51
C HIS A 440 -11.26 -22.09 -1.45
N SER A 441 -10.63 -22.33 -2.60
CA SER A 441 -9.24 -22.77 -2.74
C SER A 441 -8.27 -21.63 -3.08
N SER A 442 -8.80 -20.51 -3.60
CA SER A 442 -8.02 -19.37 -4.09
C SER A 442 -7.03 -18.83 -3.04
N GLY A 443 -7.43 -18.77 -1.77
CA GLY A 443 -6.54 -18.31 -0.69
C GLY A 443 -5.36 -19.25 -0.43
N LYS A 444 -5.59 -20.57 -0.43
CA LYS A 444 -4.50 -21.56 -0.26
C LYS A 444 -3.54 -21.53 -1.42
N ARG A 445 -4.06 -21.46 -2.65
CA ARG A 445 -3.24 -21.37 -3.86
C ARG A 445 -2.48 -20.07 -3.96
N LEU A 446 -3.04 -18.95 -3.51
CA LEU A 446 -2.32 -17.68 -3.41
C LEU A 446 -1.09 -17.80 -2.50
N ILE A 447 -1.24 -18.43 -1.33
CA ILE A 447 -0.13 -18.68 -0.39
C ILE A 447 0.89 -19.66 -0.99
N GLU A 448 0.46 -20.66 -1.76
CA GLU A 448 1.37 -21.57 -2.47
C GLU A 448 2.14 -20.85 -3.58
N ILE A 449 1.47 -20.00 -4.37
CA ILE A 449 2.09 -19.19 -5.42
C ILE A 449 3.10 -18.24 -4.82
N SER A 450 2.76 -17.56 -3.72
CA SER A 450 3.68 -16.61 -3.09
C SER A 450 4.94 -17.28 -2.53
N ARG A 451 4.85 -18.54 -2.09
CA ARG A 451 6.01 -19.37 -1.71
C ARG A 451 6.90 -19.75 -2.90
N MET A 452 6.34 -19.76 -4.12
CA MET A 452 7.07 -20.11 -5.35
C MET A 452 7.67 -18.89 -6.07
N VAL A 453 7.38 -17.65 -5.64
CA VAL A 453 7.98 -16.44 -6.24
C VAL A 453 9.47 -16.33 -5.86
N PRO A 454 10.40 -16.26 -6.84
CA PRO A 454 11.83 -16.21 -6.57
C PRO A 454 12.25 -14.91 -5.84
N PRO A 455 13.34 -14.94 -5.05
CA PRO A 455 13.74 -13.86 -4.14
C PRO A 455 14.03 -12.50 -4.81
N TYR A 456 14.22 -12.45 -6.14
CA TYR A 456 14.40 -11.19 -6.88
C TYR A 456 13.10 -10.38 -7.09
N ARG A 457 11.93 -10.95 -6.79
CA ARG A 457 10.63 -10.25 -6.74
C ARG A 457 10.04 -10.17 -5.34
N ARG A 458 10.76 -10.62 -4.31
CA ARG A 458 10.38 -10.31 -2.92
C ARG A 458 10.81 -8.88 -2.68
N PRO A 459 9.88 -7.96 -2.43
CA PRO A 459 10.31 -6.68 -1.93
C PRO A 459 10.78 -6.90 -0.48
N LEU A 460 11.93 -6.31 -0.17
CA LEU A 460 12.90 -6.74 0.85
C LEU A 460 12.24 -7.13 2.19
N GLU A 461 12.54 -8.36 2.66
CA GLU A 461 12.27 -8.85 4.02
C GLU A 461 13.04 -8.07 5.08
#